data_AF-A0A9D5KBC7-F1
#
_entry.id   AF-A0A9D5KBC7-F1
#
_cell.length_a   1.000
_cell.length_b   1.000
_cell.length_c   1.000
_cell.angle_alpha   90.00
_cell.angle_beta   90.00
_cell.angle_gamma   90.00
#
_symmetry.space_group_name_H-M   'P 1'
#
loop_
_entity.id
_entity.type
_entity.pdbx_description
1 polymer ?
#
loop_
_entity_poly.entity_id
_entity_poly.type
_entity_poly.pdbx_seq_one_letter_code
_entity_poly.pdbx_strand_id
1 'polypeptide(L)' 'SNTTYIDSSAITLMLNYQKSVQEKNGNVVVFGASEDAKSIFSIVGLDTSITVFDTRGQFEEAVKM' A
#
# COMPACT_ATOMS: atom_id res chain seq x y z
N SER A 1 4.74 -4.62 9.27
CA SER A 1 5.57 -4.71 10.49
C SER A 1 6.74 -5.70 10.40
N ASN A 2 6.67 -6.80 9.62
CA ASN A 2 7.78 -7.77 9.51
C ASN A 2 8.55 -7.77 8.17
N THR A 3 8.21 -6.86 7.25
CA THR A 3 8.90 -6.74 5.96
C THR A 3 10.06 -5.78 6.10
N THR A 4 11.28 -6.29 6.01
CA THR A 4 12.52 -5.52 6.24
C THR A 4 12.95 -4.71 5.02
N TYR A 5 12.56 -5.12 3.81
CA TYR A 5 12.99 -4.49 2.58
C TYR A 5 11.96 -4.70 1.46
N ILE A 6 11.78 -3.67 0.63
CA ILE A 6 10.93 -3.71 -0.56
C ILE A 6 11.82 -3.36 -1.75
N ASP A 7 11.89 -4.25 -2.73
CA ASP A 7 12.61 -4.02 -3.98
C ASP A 7 11.66 -3.78 -5.16
N SER A 8 12.23 -3.57 -6.35
CA SER A 8 11.47 -3.33 -7.58
C SER A 8 10.55 -4.49 -7.97
N SER A 9 10.88 -5.73 -7.59
CA SER A 9 10.04 -6.90 -7.87
C SER A 9 8.78 -6.88 -7.00
N ALA A 10 8.93 -6.55 -5.72
CA ALA A 10 7.81 -6.39 -4.79
C ALA A 10 6.89 -5.24 -5.23
N ILE A 11 7.46 -4.08 -5.62
CA ILE A 11 6.68 -2.96 -6.17
C ILE A 11 5.90 -3.36 -7.43
N THR A 12 6.54 -4.08 -8.36
CA THR A 12 5.89 -4.56 -9.59
C THR A 12 4.70 -5.47 -9.28
N LEU A 13 4.85 -6.37 -8.31
CA LEU A 13 3.75 -7.23 -7.85
C LEU A 13 2.61 -6.41 -7.24
N MET A 14 2.91 -5.43 -6.37
CA MET A 14 1.91 -4.57 -5.76
C MET A 14 1.09 -3.80 -6.81
N LEU A 15 1.73 -3.26 -7.84
CA LEU A 15 1.07 -2.57 -8.95
C LEU A 15 0.15 -3.50 -9.74
N ASN A 16 0.62 -4.71 -10.07
CA ASN A 16 -0.20 -5.69 -10.79
C ASN A 16 -1.43 -6.13 -10.00
N TYR A 17 -1.27 -6.33 -8.68
CA TYR A 17 -2.41 -6.64 -7.81
C TYR A 17 -3.38 -5.47 -7.69
N GLN A 18 -2.87 -4.25 -7.52
CA GLN A 18 -3.69 -3.04 -7.46
C GLN A 18 -4.54 -2.89 -8.73
N LYS A 19 -3.92 -3.03 -9.91
CA LYS A 19 -4.65 -3.00 -11.19
C LYS A 19 -5.73 -4.09 -11.27
N SER A 20 -5.38 -5.33 -10.92
CA SER A 20 -6.30 -6.48 -10.99
C SER A 20 -7.51 -6.34 -10.04
N VAL A 21 -7.31 -5.71 -8.89
CA VAL A 21 -8.36 -5.44 -7.90
C VAL A 21 -9.24 -4.26 -8.36
N GLN A 22 -8.63 -3.20 -8.90
CA GLN A 22 -9.36 -2.05 -9.45
C GLN A 22 -10.25 -2.41 -10.64
N GLU A 23 -9.81 -3.32 -11.52
CA GLU A 23 -10.63 -3.85 -12.62
C GLU A 23 -11.94 -4.53 -12.14
N LYS A 24 -11.99 -4.91 -10.86
CA LYS A 24 -13.18 -5.50 -10.21
C LYS A 24 -13.89 -4.53 -9.27
N ASN A 25 -13.65 -3.23 -9.41
CA ASN A 25 -14.14 -2.17 -8.52
C ASN A 25 -13.73 -2.34 -7.05
N GLY A 26 -12.63 -3.06 -6.79
CA GLY A 26 -12.03 -3.15 -5.47
C GLY A 26 -11.01 -2.03 -5.24
N ASN A 27 -10.61 -1.87 -3.98
CA ASN A 27 -9.53 -0.95 -3.62
C ASN A 27 -8.44 -1.69 -2.85
N VAL A 28 -7.18 -1.31 -3.06
CA VAL A 28 -6.02 -1.85 -2.33
C VAL A 28 -5.47 -0.75 -1.45
N VAL A 29 -5.22 -1.09 -0.19
CA VAL A 29 -4.63 -0.20 0.81
C VAL A 29 -3.48 -0.91 1.50
N VAL A 30 -2.53 -0.14 2.01
CA VAL A 30 -1.42 -0.64 2.82
C VAL A 30 -1.57 -0.08 4.23
N PHE A 31 -1.28 -0.87 5.25
CA PHE A 31 -1.17 -0.39 6.62
C PHE A 31 0.05 -0.97 7.34
N GLY A 32 0.63 -0.23 8.28
CA GLY A 32 1.75 -0.70 9.09
C GLY A 32 3.03 -0.97 8.29
N ALA A 33 3.25 -0.19 7.23
CA ALA A 33 4.53 -0.11 6.52
C ALA A 33 5.57 0.59 7.41
N SER A 34 6.82 0.12 7.36
CA SER A 34 7.95 0.79 8.03
C SER A 34 8.24 2.14 7.35
N GLU A 35 8.95 3.03 8.05
CA GLU A 35 9.36 4.32 7.49
C GLU A 35 10.24 4.17 6.24
N ASP A 36 11.10 3.15 6.20
CA ASP A 36 11.89 2.83 5.01
C ASP A 36 11.00 2.43 3.82
N ALA A 37 9.99 1.58 4.07
CA ALA A 37 9.04 1.18 3.03
C ALA A 37 8.21 2.37 2.55
N LYS A 38 7.72 3.22 3.46
CA LYS A 38 7.00 4.46 3.12
C LYS A 38 7.87 5.40 2.27
N SER A 39 9.16 5.52 2.60
CA SER A 39 10.11 6.32 1.83
C SER A 39 10.28 5.78 0.41
N ILE A 40 10.39 4.46 0.25
CA ILE A 40 10.44 3.81 -1.07
C ILE A 40 9.15 4.05 -1.85
N PHE A 41 7.98 3.92 -1.21
CA PHE A 41 6.69 4.20 -1.84
C PHE A 41 6.59 5.64 -2.33
N SER A 42 7.10 6.60 -1.57
CA SER A 42 7.10 8.01 -1.98
C SER A 42 8.06 8.27 -3.14
N ILE A 43 9.26 7.67 -3.11
CA ILE A 43 10.25 7.76 -4.20
C ILE A 43 9.67 7.25 -5.52
N VAL A 44 8.96 6.12 -5.49
CA VAL A 44 8.37 5.50 -6.68
C VAL A 44 6.96 6.03 -7.00
N GLY A 45 6.43 6.96 -6.20
CA GLY A 45 5.11 7.56 -6.36
C GLY A 45 3.93 6.61 -6.10
N LEU A 46 4.15 5.49 -5.42
CA LEU A 46 3.12 4.49 -5.12
C LEU A 46 2.06 5.04 -4.14
N ASP A 47 2.47 5.94 -3.26
CA ASP A 47 1.63 6.66 -2.30
C ASP A 47 0.54 7.53 -2.97
N THR A 48 0.73 7.90 -4.25
CA THR A 48 -0.30 8.59 -5.04
C THR A 48 -1.40 7.66 -5.56
N SER A 49 -1.11 6.36 -5.65
CA SER A 49 -1.99 5.36 -6.27
C SER A 49 -2.60 4.37 -5.27
N ILE A 50 -1.96 4.19 -4.12
CA ILE A 50 -2.38 3.29 -3.05
C ILE A 50 -2.41 4.08 -1.74
N THR A 51 -3.55 4.07 -1.06
CA THR A 51 -3.68 4.71 0.25
C THR A 51 -2.88 3.92 1.29
N VAL A 52 -2.03 4.63 2.03
CA VAL A 52 -1.22 4.08 3.11
C VAL A 52 -1.72 4.61 4.46
N PHE A 53 -2.05 3.70 5.37
CA PHE A 53 -2.43 4.00 6.74
C PHE A 53 -1.30 3.61 7.70
N ASP A 54 -1.23 4.24 8.87
CA ASP A 54 -0.24 3.86 9.87
C ASP A 54 -0.61 2.54 10.55
N THR A 55 -1.91 2.35 10.80
CA THR A 55 -2.41 1.16 11.50
C THR A 55 -3.63 0.56 10.81
N ARG A 56 -3.87 -0.71 11.09
CA ARG A 56 -5.11 -1.38 10.69
C ARG A 56 -6.34 -0.71 11.30
N GLY A 57 -6.25 -0.24 12.56
CA GLY A 57 -7.35 0.44 13.23
C GLY A 57 -7.78 1.72 12.51
N GLN A 58 -6.81 2.52 12.07
CA GLN A 58 -7.07 3.73 11.29
C GLN A 58 -7.81 3.43 9.98
N PHE A 59 -7.40 2.37 9.28
CA PHE A 59 -8.11 1.92 8.09
C PHE A 59 -9.55 1.49 8.40
N GLU A 60 -9.74 0.68 9.45
CA GLU A 60 -11.07 0.20 9.84
C GLU A 60 -12.00 1.35 10.27
N GLU A 61 -11.49 2.41 10.89
CA GLU A 61 -12.26 3.62 11.19
C GLU A 61 -12.64 4.37 9.91
N ALA A 62 -11.71 4.52 8.96
CA ALA A 62 -11.96 5.22 7.71
C ALA A 62 -13.03 4.55 6.82
N VAL A 63 -13.19 3.22 6.90
CA VAL A 63 -14.15 2.45 6.08
C VAL A 63 -15.49 2.21 6.79
N LYS A 64 -15.58 2.43 8.11
CA LYS A 64 -16.84 2.33 8.86
C LYS A 64 -17.73 3.57 8.73
N MET A 65 -17.23 4.65 8.13
CA MET A 65 -17.98 5.86 7.78
C MET A 65 -18.61 5.72 6.39
#